data_AF-A0A7Z8RZU4-F1
#
_entry.id   AF-A0A7Z8RZU4-F1
#
_cell.length_a   1.000
_cell.length_b   1.000
_cell.length_c   1.000
_cell.angle_alpha   90.00
_cell.angle_beta   90.00
_cell.angle_gamma   90.00
#
_symmetry.space_group_name_H-M   'P 1'
#
loop_
_entity.id
_entity.type
_entity.pdbx_description
1 polymer ?
#
loop_
_entity_poly.entity_id
_entity_poly.type
_entity_poly.pdbx_seq_one_letter_code
_entity_poly.pdbx_strand_id
1 'polypeptide(L)'
;MTEQLTFLLDDLSNTTAVMKNTKDIQVTEQTQPFDIKESHVKHLPGRVGFADVLAIIPCDVWSSDELPRSVRQDNHFDMYIDYVTALWRYRRAQDKSFFWDEAEELCKVARESQEPQPLRIYFDSGFKPQYVTEYLEGYR
;
A
#
# COMPACT_ATOMS: atom_id res chain seq x y z
N MET A 1 19.38 -63.05 -16.80
CA MET A 1 20.03 -62.06 -15.93
C MET A 1 19.01 -60.96 -15.68
N THR A 2 18.45 -60.97 -14.49
CA THR A 2 17.41 -60.05 -14.00
C THR A 2 18.08 -58.92 -13.23
N GLU A 3 18.01 -57.71 -13.75
CA GLU A 3 18.26 -56.50 -12.97
C GLU A 3 17.19 -55.45 -13.36
N GLN A 4 16.07 -55.53 -12.65
CA GLN A 4 15.15 -54.43 -12.45
C GLN A 4 15.62 -53.67 -11.21
N LEU A 5 15.71 -52.34 -11.29
CA LEU A 5 15.82 -51.29 -10.24
C LEU A 5 16.50 -50.10 -10.95
N THR A 6 16.01 -48.87 -11.00
CA THR A 6 15.20 -48.12 -10.05
C THR A 6 14.61 -46.90 -10.78
N PHE A 7 13.38 -46.55 -10.43
CA PHE A 7 12.66 -45.29 -10.69
C PHE A 7 13.57 -44.08 -11.01
N LEU A 8 13.56 -43.61 -12.26
CA LEU A 8 13.86 -42.21 -12.56
C LEU A 8 12.52 -41.49 -12.72
N LEU A 9 12.28 -40.62 -11.75
CA LEU A 9 11.25 -39.61 -11.73
C LEU A 9 11.39 -38.72 -12.97
N ASP A 10 10.44 -38.81 -13.89
CA ASP A 10 10.14 -37.74 -14.85
C ASP A 10 8.65 -37.86 -15.23
N ASP A 11 7.81 -37.74 -14.21
CA ASP A 11 6.40 -37.38 -14.39
C ASP A 11 6.20 -36.00 -13.78
N LEU A 12 6.54 -34.97 -14.57
CA LEU A 12 6.10 -33.61 -14.31
C LEU A 12 5.39 -33.08 -15.55
N SER A 13 4.31 -33.77 -15.92
CA SER A 13 3.25 -33.16 -16.70
C SER A 13 2.10 -32.77 -15.76
N ASN A 14 1.79 -31.47 -15.76
CA ASN A 14 0.64 -30.80 -15.15
C ASN A 14 0.78 -30.39 -13.67
N THR A 15 1.29 -29.17 -13.45
CA THR A 15 0.61 -28.24 -12.52
C THR A 15 0.76 -26.83 -13.05
N THR A 16 -0.30 -26.37 -13.68
CA THR A 16 -0.61 -24.96 -13.88
C THR A 16 -0.61 -24.22 -12.52
N ALA A 17 -0.13 -22.98 -12.58
CA ALA A 17 -0.37 -21.91 -11.62
C ALA A 17 0.36 -21.96 -10.27
N VAL A 18 0.61 -20.75 -9.78
CA VAL A 18 0.97 -20.40 -8.39
C VAL A 18 2.46 -20.51 -8.04
N MET A 19 3.31 -19.83 -8.83
CA MET A 19 4.48 -19.13 -8.26
C MET A 19 4.26 -17.62 -8.38
N LYS A 20 3.13 -17.16 -7.83
CA LYS A 20 2.94 -15.76 -7.44
C LYS A 20 2.99 -15.74 -5.92
N ASN A 21 4.08 -15.18 -5.41
CA ASN A 21 4.06 -14.33 -4.23
C ASN A 21 3.45 -14.96 -2.97
N THR A 22 4.19 -15.86 -2.33
CA THR A 22 3.86 -16.39 -0.99
C THR A 22 3.93 -15.32 0.12
N LYS A 23 4.24 -14.05 -0.22
CA LYS A 23 4.05 -12.89 0.69
C LYS A 23 2.78 -12.08 0.41
N ASP A 24 2.16 -12.19 -0.77
CA ASP A 24 0.96 -11.42 -1.11
C ASP A 24 -0.34 -11.99 -0.49
N ILE A 25 -0.33 -13.25 -0.04
CA ILE A 25 -1.58 -13.98 0.29
C ILE A 25 -2.04 -13.77 1.74
N GLN A 26 -1.16 -13.39 2.68
CA GLN A 26 -1.63 -13.13 4.06
C GLN A 26 -2.15 -11.71 4.29
N VAL A 27 -1.78 -10.76 3.44
CA VAL A 27 -2.26 -9.37 3.53
C VAL A 27 -3.71 -9.25 3.02
N THR A 28 -4.09 -10.09 2.06
CA THR A 28 -5.36 -9.94 1.32
C THR A 28 -6.61 -10.29 2.13
N GLU A 29 -6.51 -11.05 3.22
CA GLU A 29 -7.69 -11.47 3.98
C GLU A 29 -8.16 -10.43 5.03
N GLN A 30 -7.35 -9.44 5.38
CA GLN A 30 -7.72 -8.44 6.40
C GLN A 30 -7.74 -6.98 5.89
N THR A 31 -7.25 -6.72 4.68
CA THR A 31 -7.29 -5.37 4.12
C THR A 31 -8.64 -5.07 3.49
N GLN A 32 -9.28 -3.99 3.94
CA GLN A 32 -10.53 -3.50 3.39
C GLN A 32 -10.30 -2.19 2.64
N PRO A 33 -11.10 -1.87 1.60
CA PRO A 33 -11.10 -0.54 1.02
C PRO A 33 -11.53 0.49 2.07
N PHE A 34 -10.95 1.69 2.02
CA PHE A 34 -11.28 2.75 2.96
C PHE A 34 -12.79 3.09 2.94
N ASP A 35 -13.46 2.89 4.07
CA ASP A 35 -14.83 3.34 4.31
C ASP A 35 -14.84 4.49 5.31
N ILE A 36 -15.41 5.62 4.87
CA ILE A 36 -15.56 6.84 5.67
C ILE A 36 -16.44 6.57 6.90
N LYS A 37 -17.41 5.64 6.80
CA LYS A 37 -18.34 5.32 7.90
C LYS A 37 -17.68 4.55 9.03
N GLU A 38 -16.72 3.69 8.71
CA GLU A 38 -15.94 2.95 9.72
C GLU A 38 -14.75 3.76 10.23
N SER A 39 -14.31 4.76 9.46
CA SER A 39 -13.23 5.62 9.89
C SER A 39 -13.64 6.46 11.12
N HIS A 40 -12.79 6.46 12.15
CA HIS A 40 -12.95 7.31 13.32
C HIS A 40 -12.68 8.77 12.94
N VAL A 41 -13.70 9.42 12.38
CA VAL A 41 -13.64 10.78 11.87
C VAL A 41 -13.28 11.76 13.00
N LYS A 42 -12.13 12.42 12.86
CA LYS A 42 -11.71 13.50 13.73
C LYS A 42 -12.08 14.84 13.10
N HIS A 43 -13.00 15.55 13.75
CA HIS A 43 -13.32 16.92 13.40
C HIS A 43 -12.58 17.88 14.33
N LEU A 44 -11.71 18.72 13.76
CA LEU A 44 -11.26 19.94 14.43
C LEU A 44 -12.19 21.09 14.00
N PRO A 45 -12.68 21.93 14.93
CA PRO A 45 -13.55 23.05 14.57
C PRO A 45 -12.82 23.99 13.59
N GLY A 46 -13.42 24.19 12.41
CA GLY A 46 -12.85 24.99 11.32
C GLY A 46 -11.82 24.28 10.44
N ARG A 47 -11.62 22.96 10.61
CA ARG A 47 -10.74 22.15 9.73
C ARG A 47 -11.51 20.98 9.11
N VAL A 48 -11.04 20.55 7.95
CA VAL A 48 -11.53 19.35 7.26
C VAL A 48 -11.36 18.15 8.20
N GLY A 49 -12.39 17.30 8.27
CA GLY A 49 -12.31 16.07 9.03
C GLY A 49 -11.19 15.18 8.49
N PHE A 50 -10.51 14.47 9.38
CA PHE A 50 -9.48 13.52 8.98
C PHE A 50 -9.62 12.21 9.71
N ALA A 51 -9.12 11.15 9.08
CA ALA A 51 -8.93 9.85 9.68
C ALA A 51 -7.47 9.47 9.57
N ASP A 52 -6.94 8.91 10.66
CA ASP A 52 -5.64 8.26 10.66
C ASP A 52 -5.92 6.77 10.41
N VAL A 53 -5.25 6.18 9.43
CA VAL A 53 -5.42 4.77 9.07
C VAL A 53 -4.06 4.13 8.86
N LEU A 54 -3.99 2.83 9.02
CA LEU A 54 -2.86 2.01 8.69
C LEU A 54 -3.17 1.34 7.35
N ALA A 55 -2.44 1.70 6.31
CA ALA A 55 -2.72 1.24 4.95
C ALA A 55 -1.44 0.81 4.22
N ILE A 56 -1.59 -0.18 3.35
CA ILE A 56 -0.50 -0.72 2.54
C ILE A 56 -0.44 0.04 1.23
N ILE A 57 0.78 0.38 0.84
CA ILE A 57 1.05 1.08 -0.41
C ILE A 57 1.21 0.02 -1.51
N PRO A 58 0.36 0.03 -2.55
CA PRO A 58 0.48 -0.94 -3.63
C PRO A 58 1.81 -0.80 -4.38
N CYS A 59 2.32 -1.92 -4.89
CA CYS A 59 3.50 -1.93 -5.77
C CYS A 59 3.24 -1.29 -7.15
N ASP A 60 1.97 -1.09 -7.51
CA ASP A 60 1.53 -0.46 -8.76
C ASP A 60 1.72 1.07 -8.74
N VAL A 61 2.05 1.64 -7.58
CA VAL A 61 2.15 3.09 -7.40
C VAL A 61 3.57 3.55 -7.78
N TRP A 62 3.70 4.41 -8.79
CA TRP A 62 4.98 4.77 -9.40
C TRP A 62 5.30 6.26 -9.28
N SER A 63 6.58 6.56 -9.02
CA SER A 63 7.08 7.93 -9.03
C SER A 63 7.25 8.44 -10.47
N SER A 64 7.37 9.76 -10.64
CA SER A 64 7.53 10.41 -11.94
C SER A 64 8.74 9.88 -12.73
N ASP A 65 9.78 9.40 -12.06
CA ASP A 65 10.98 8.85 -12.71
C ASP A 65 10.78 7.43 -13.27
N GLU A 66 9.83 6.67 -12.74
CA GLU A 66 9.56 5.27 -13.09
C GLU A 66 8.45 5.15 -14.15
N LEU A 67 7.69 6.21 -14.37
CA LEU A 67 6.65 6.23 -15.39
C LEU A 67 7.28 6.09 -16.77
N PRO A 68 6.70 5.25 -17.66
CA PRO A 68 7.07 5.30 -19.06
C PRO A 68 6.86 6.73 -19.56
N ARG A 69 7.77 7.23 -20.43
CA ARG A 69 7.53 8.48 -21.20
C ARG A 69 6.41 8.23 -22.22
N SER A 70 5.21 8.00 -21.71
CA SER A 70 3.98 7.79 -22.43
C SER A 70 3.17 9.08 -22.34
N VAL A 71 2.44 9.40 -23.40
CA VAL A 71 1.55 10.58 -23.46
C VAL A 71 0.20 10.28 -22.80
N ARG A 72 0.03 9.10 -22.21
CA ARG A 72 -1.19 8.70 -21.50
C ARG A 72 -1.17 9.30 -20.10
N GLN A 73 -2.34 9.78 -19.66
CA GLN A 73 -2.56 10.12 -18.26
C GLN A 73 -2.51 8.82 -17.46
N ASP A 74 -1.37 8.57 -16.83
CA ASP A 74 -1.18 7.41 -15.97
C ASP A 74 -1.57 7.80 -14.54
N ASN A 75 -2.69 7.24 -14.09
CA ASN A 75 -3.26 7.50 -12.75
C ASN A 75 -2.37 6.97 -11.62
N HIS A 76 -1.35 6.16 -11.95
CA HIS A 76 -0.36 5.60 -11.02
C HIS A 76 0.45 6.69 -10.31
N PHE A 77 0.77 7.78 -11.01
CA PHE A 77 1.47 8.91 -10.41
C PHE A 77 0.59 9.70 -9.45
N ASP A 78 -0.67 9.95 -9.83
CA ASP A 78 -1.62 10.64 -8.96
C ASP A 78 -1.84 9.84 -7.68
N MET A 79 -1.97 8.51 -7.80
CA MET A 79 -1.98 7.61 -6.64
C MET A 79 -0.70 7.74 -5.81
N TYR A 80 0.48 7.83 -6.43
CA TYR A 80 1.75 8.01 -5.71
C TYR A 80 1.75 9.28 -4.88
N ILE A 81 1.39 10.39 -5.51
CA ILE A 81 1.33 11.69 -4.84
C ILE A 81 0.31 11.66 -3.70
N ASP A 82 -0.84 11.01 -3.87
CA ASP A 82 -1.82 10.87 -2.80
C ASP A 82 -1.29 10.08 -1.60
N TYR A 83 -0.63 8.94 -1.83
CA TYR A 83 -0.03 8.12 -0.77
C TYR A 83 1.09 8.87 -0.04
N VAL A 84 2.02 9.49 -0.78
CA VAL A 84 3.11 10.30 -0.21
C VAL A 84 2.54 11.48 0.58
N THR A 85 1.51 12.16 0.04
CA THR A 85 0.85 13.28 0.72
C THR A 85 0.21 12.82 2.04
N ALA A 86 -0.50 11.70 2.04
CA ALA A 86 -1.16 11.18 3.24
C ALA A 86 -0.14 10.76 4.32
N LEU A 87 0.97 10.16 3.91
CA LEU A 87 2.08 9.78 4.78
C LEU A 87 2.78 11.01 5.37
N TRP A 88 3.09 11.98 4.51
CA TRP A 88 3.67 13.25 4.90
C TRP A 88 2.77 14.02 5.86
N ARG A 89 1.45 14.08 5.62
CA ARG A 89 0.49 14.71 6.53
C ARG A 89 0.48 14.08 7.91
N TYR A 90 0.58 12.75 7.99
CA TYR A 90 0.63 12.03 9.27
C TYR A 90 1.92 12.33 10.02
N ARG A 91 3.07 12.14 9.37
CA ARG A 91 4.39 12.37 9.96
C ARG A 91 4.60 13.83 10.34
N ARG A 92 4.23 14.77 9.48
CA ARG A 92 4.36 16.21 9.74
C ARG A 92 3.55 16.69 10.95
N ALA A 93 2.43 16.01 11.22
CA ALA A 93 1.63 16.31 12.41
C ALA A 93 2.32 15.87 13.71
N GLN A 94 3.20 14.89 13.65
CA GLN A 94 4.02 14.44 14.78
C GLN A 94 5.35 15.20 14.84
N ASP A 95 6.03 15.33 13.71
CA ASP A 95 7.32 16.00 13.56
C ASP A 95 7.24 17.06 12.45
N LYS A 96 7.32 18.33 12.85
CA LYS A 96 7.27 19.47 11.91
C LYS A 96 8.51 19.58 11.04
N SER A 97 9.60 18.89 11.40
CA SER A 97 10.86 18.86 10.67
C SER A 97 10.82 17.87 9.50
N PHE A 98 9.75 17.08 9.38
CA PHE A 98 9.60 16.07 8.34
C PHE A 98 9.37 16.72 6.95
N PHE A 99 10.30 16.46 6.03
CA PHE A 99 10.25 16.97 4.66
C PHE A 99 9.56 16.00 3.71
N TRP A 100 9.25 16.49 2.51
CA TRP A 100 8.62 15.70 1.46
C TRP A 100 9.55 14.57 0.96
N ASP A 101 10.84 14.84 0.82
CA ASP A 101 11.83 13.85 0.35
C ASP A 101 11.87 12.60 1.24
N GLU A 102 11.81 12.78 2.57
CA GLU A 102 11.71 11.67 3.53
C GLU A 102 10.42 10.88 3.37
N ALA A 103 9.31 11.56 3.02
CA ALA A 103 8.03 10.91 2.74
C ALA A 103 8.09 10.05 1.48
N GLU A 104 8.77 10.53 0.43
CA GLU A 104 8.97 9.77 -0.81
C GLU A 104 9.84 8.55 -0.58
N GLU A 105 10.96 8.69 0.13
CA GLU A 105 11.83 7.56 0.49
C GLU A 105 11.07 6.53 1.32
N LEU A 106 10.32 6.97 2.32
CA LEU A 106 9.54 6.07 3.16
C LEU A 106 8.43 5.38 2.37
N CYS A 107 7.79 6.08 1.43
CA CYS A 107 6.82 5.50 0.52
C CYS A 107 7.45 4.42 -0.39
N LYS A 108 8.65 4.65 -0.92
CA LYS A 108 9.38 3.67 -1.74
C LYS A 108 9.75 2.43 -0.92
N VAL A 109 10.28 2.62 0.28
CA VAL A 109 10.62 1.52 1.19
C VAL A 109 9.37 0.73 1.58
N ALA A 110 8.29 1.41 1.98
CA ALA A 110 7.03 0.77 2.33
C ALA A 110 6.39 0.01 1.17
N ARG A 111 6.56 0.51 -0.06
CA ARG A 111 6.15 -0.18 -1.29
C ARG A 111 6.93 -1.47 -1.50
N GLU A 112 8.25 -1.45 -1.32
CA GLU A 112 9.10 -2.63 -1.50
C GLU A 112 8.89 -3.68 -0.39
N SER A 113 8.71 -3.22 0.85
CA SER A 113 8.45 -4.11 1.98
C SER A 113 7.00 -4.57 2.07
N GLN A 114 6.09 -3.91 1.33
CA GLN A 114 4.63 -4.00 1.48
C GLN A 114 4.18 -3.83 2.95
N GLU A 115 4.93 -3.04 3.71
CA GLU A 115 4.63 -2.80 5.11
C GLU A 115 3.48 -1.80 5.24
N PRO A 116 2.50 -2.07 6.11
CA PRO A 116 1.39 -1.18 6.31
C PRO A 116 1.91 0.09 7.02
N GLN A 117 1.61 1.25 6.46
CA GLN A 117 2.06 2.55 6.96
C GLN A 117 0.91 3.38 7.53
N PRO A 118 1.16 4.17 8.57
CA PRO A 118 0.17 5.10 9.07
C PRO A 118 0.04 6.29 8.11
N LEU A 119 -1.15 6.48 7.58
CA LEU A 119 -1.54 7.54 6.67
C LEU A 119 -2.61 8.42 7.31
N ARG A 120 -2.56 9.71 7.01
CA ARG A 120 -3.59 10.68 7.38
C ARG A 120 -4.41 11.08 6.17
N ILE A 121 -5.67 10.66 6.16
CA ILE A 121 -6.61 10.92 5.07
C ILE A 121 -7.51 12.09 5.45
N TYR A 122 -7.58 13.09 4.58
CA TYR A 122 -8.54 14.18 4.69
C TYR A 122 -9.75 13.87 3.81
N PHE A 123 -10.96 13.97 4.35
CA PHE A 123 -12.18 13.62 3.60
C PHE A 123 -12.42 14.50 2.37
N ASP A 124 -11.87 15.72 2.35
CA ASP A 124 -11.94 16.65 1.21
C ASP A 124 -10.91 16.35 0.11
N SER A 125 -9.92 15.50 0.40
CA SER A 125 -8.85 15.15 -0.56
C SER A 125 -9.32 14.21 -1.66
N GLY A 126 -10.47 13.55 -1.50
CA GLY A 126 -10.94 12.50 -2.43
C GLY A 126 -10.15 11.19 -2.39
N PHE A 127 -8.97 11.18 -1.76
CA PHE A 127 -8.11 10.00 -1.62
C PHE A 127 -8.75 8.91 -0.76
N LYS A 128 -8.76 7.69 -1.31
CA LYS A 128 -9.24 6.48 -0.64
C LYS A 128 -8.25 5.36 -0.88
N PRO A 129 -7.40 5.02 0.11
CA PRO A 129 -6.49 3.88 -0.04
C PRO A 129 -7.28 2.58 -0.17
N GLN A 130 -6.81 1.72 -1.06
CA GLN A 130 -7.48 0.47 -1.39
C GLN A 130 -7.19 -0.63 -0.37
N TYR A 131 -6.07 -0.53 0.34
CA TYR A 131 -5.59 -1.53 1.28
C TYR A 131 -5.47 -0.94 2.68
N VAL A 132 -6.59 -0.75 3.37
CA VAL A 132 -6.58 -0.33 4.78
C VAL A 132 -6.56 -1.57 5.67
N THR A 133 -5.55 -1.67 6.52
CA THR A 133 -5.40 -2.72 7.52
C THR A 133 -6.13 -2.38 8.81
N GLU A 134 -6.01 -1.14 9.27
CA GLU A 134 -6.58 -0.73 10.57
C GLU A 134 -6.93 0.76 10.56
N TYR A 135 -7.98 1.15 11.31
CA TYR A 135 -8.27 2.55 11.58
C TYR A 135 -7.62 2.94 12.90
N LEU A 136 -6.71 3.92 12.86
CA LEU A 136 -6.06 4.41 14.06
C LEU A 136 -7.00 5.39 14.77
N GLU A 137 -7.52 4.99 15.93
CA GLU A 137 -8.13 5.92 16.88
C GLU A 137 -7.03 6.86 17.38
N GLY A 138 -6.82 7.97 16.69
CA GLY A 138 -5.72 8.84 17.09
C GLY A 138 -5.92 9.34 18.52
N TYR A 139 -4.83 9.48 19.26
CA TYR A 139 -4.84 9.97 20.63
C TYR A 139 -5.57 11.31 20.76
N ARG A 140 -6.33 11.39 21.86
CA ARG A 140 -7.19 12.50 22.30
C ARG A 140 -6.35 13.66 22.84
#